data_AF-A0A1G3AKX9-F1
#
_entry.id   AF-A0A1G3AKX9-F1
#
_cell.length_a   1.000
_cell.length_b   1.000
_cell.length_c   1.000
_cell.angle_alpha   90.00
_cell.angle_beta   90.00
_cell.angle_gamma   90.00
#
_symmetry.space_group_name_H-M   'P 1'
#
loop_
_entity.id
_entity.type
_entity.pdbx_description
1 polymer ?
#
loop_
_entity_poly.entity_id
_entity_poly.type
_entity_poly.pdbx_seq_one_letter_code
_entity_poly.pdbx_strand_id
1 'polypeptide(L)'
;MDNILRNDDISRLFREHDNIGSDSSLWFRPLRQLFKDGKPVGQAIVLTISPTEQQRLPLGILAQTKNNRIIFWPILPRDIKIACADEKIDIFDHITLELPSEKIHVTAYDTSGQVIHKKRAWRLHQFANCPLALWFTLLVRFSILRQQDMAVQRRVKMPTTDEERRANEINCYISNLKFLNVSLPHCDIQHDYACCVLYLAAESFTKDQFPPSVVPTNSLASEIEGWPDGNQFHVMVSLLKLGQRTICLATSCPPGRLRLGSDVSVGFPQSWGLKTINHNLTNRSTRTKKD
;
A
#
# COMPACT_ATOMS: atom_id res chain seq x y z
N MET A 1 -18.03 9.96 4.17
CA MET A 1 -18.10 11.41 4.36
C MET A 1 -16.74 11.82 4.89
N ASP A 2 -15.86 12.53 4.20
CA ASP A 2 -16.01 13.42 3.04
C ASP A 2 -15.00 13.11 1.93
N ASN A 3 -15.49 13.05 0.69
CA ASN A 3 -14.75 12.85 -0.56
C ASN A 3 -14.37 14.19 -1.23
N ILE A 4 -14.34 15.28 -0.46
CA ILE A 4 -14.00 16.59 -1.00
C ILE A 4 -12.48 16.66 -1.11
N LEU A 5 -11.99 16.48 -2.33
CA LEU A 5 -10.70 16.99 -2.78
C LEU A 5 -10.62 18.46 -2.33
N ARG A 6 -9.78 18.76 -1.32
CA ARG A 6 -9.39 20.15 -1.11
C ARG A 6 -8.42 20.49 -2.23
N ASN A 7 -8.60 21.63 -2.89
CA ASN A 7 -7.63 22.10 -3.89
C ASN A 7 -6.20 22.07 -3.33
N ASP A 8 -6.03 22.35 -2.03
CA ASP A 8 -4.75 22.22 -1.32
C ASP A 8 -4.13 20.82 -1.40
N ASP A 9 -4.92 19.74 -1.39
CA ASP A 9 -4.39 18.38 -1.51
C ASP A 9 -3.86 18.14 -2.93
N ILE A 10 -4.64 18.51 -3.96
CA ILE A 10 -4.21 18.45 -5.37
C ILE A 10 -2.95 19.31 -5.55
N SER A 11 -2.95 20.55 -5.10
CA SER A 11 -1.80 21.46 -5.20
C SER A 11 -0.59 20.98 -4.38
N ARG A 12 -0.76 20.26 -3.26
CA ARG A 12 0.37 19.64 -2.54
C ARG A 12 1.01 18.51 -3.34
N LEU A 13 0.22 17.78 -4.11
CA LEU A 13 0.65 16.63 -4.91
C LEU A 13 1.18 17.03 -6.29
N PHE A 14 0.69 18.16 -6.80
CA PHE A 14 0.85 18.64 -8.16
C PHE A 14 1.22 20.15 -8.21
N ARG A 15 2.02 20.64 -7.25
CA ARG A 15 2.37 22.08 -7.04
C ARG A 15 2.44 22.89 -8.35
N GLU A 16 1.48 23.82 -8.51
CA GLU A 16 1.08 24.50 -9.76
C GLU A 16 2.06 25.53 -10.34
N HIS A 17 3.26 25.70 -9.80
CA HIS A 17 4.22 26.74 -10.25
C HIS A 17 5.52 26.20 -10.79
N ASP A 18 5.45 25.01 -11.31
CA ASP A 18 6.57 24.32 -11.90
C ASP A 18 6.19 24.10 -13.37
N ASN A 19 6.95 24.70 -14.30
CA ASN A 19 6.89 24.45 -15.75
C ASN A 19 7.29 22.99 -16.09
N ILE A 20 6.69 22.03 -15.41
CA ILE A 20 7.16 20.68 -15.18
C ILE A 20 6.04 19.74 -15.59
N GLY A 21 6.18 19.14 -16.76
CA GLY A 21 5.40 17.96 -17.11
C GLY A 21 5.60 16.86 -16.05
N SER A 22 4.49 16.22 -15.66
CA SER A 22 4.24 14.91 -15.01
C SER A 22 5.26 14.10 -14.21
N ASP A 23 6.55 14.38 -14.24
CA ASP A 23 7.56 13.37 -13.97
C ASP A 23 8.52 13.74 -12.84
N SER A 24 8.05 14.48 -11.84
CA SER A 24 8.82 14.86 -10.63
C SER A 24 8.21 14.39 -9.30
N SER A 25 6.92 14.04 -9.29
CA SER A 25 6.22 13.70 -8.05
C SER A 25 6.35 12.22 -7.71
N LEU A 26 6.67 11.86 -6.46
CA LEU A 26 6.57 10.48 -5.97
C LEU A 26 5.14 9.94 -6.08
N TRP A 27 4.19 10.87 -6.13
CA TRP A 27 2.78 10.66 -6.39
C TRP A 27 2.46 10.23 -7.83
N PHE A 28 3.42 10.37 -8.76
CA PHE A 28 3.33 9.92 -10.15
C PHE A 28 4.08 8.61 -10.42
N ARG A 29 4.59 7.90 -9.40
CA ARG A 29 5.19 6.57 -9.60
C ARG A 29 4.28 5.60 -10.37
N PRO A 30 2.95 5.54 -10.11
CA PRO A 30 2.03 4.73 -10.92
C PRO A 30 1.96 5.18 -12.40
N LEU A 31 2.02 6.50 -12.67
CA LEU A 31 2.10 7.05 -14.03
C LEU A 31 3.41 6.70 -14.75
N ARG A 32 4.52 6.55 -14.04
CA ARG A 32 5.77 6.16 -14.69
C ARG A 32 5.74 4.72 -15.20
N GLN A 33 5.13 3.80 -14.44
CA GLN A 33 4.92 2.44 -14.92
C GLN A 33 3.92 2.39 -16.07
N LEU A 34 2.91 3.27 -16.07
CA LEU A 34 2.04 3.50 -17.23
C LEU A 34 2.83 3.79 -18.49
N PHE A 35 3.70 4.79 -18.42
CA PHE A 35 4.47 5.24 -19.57
C PHE A 35 5.58 4.25 -19.98
N LYS A 36 6.15 3.51 -19.02
CA LYS A 36 7.22 2.53 -19.28
C LYS A 36 6.69 1.22 -19.87
N ASP A 37 5.59 0.72 -19.33
CA ASP A 37 5.09 -0.63 -19.66
C ASP A 37 3.79 -0.61 -20.50
N GLY A 38 3.25 0.57 -20.81
CA GLY A 38 2.08 0.77 -21.69
C GLY A 38 0.75 0.28 -21.12
N LYS A 39 0.67 0.00 -19.81
CA LYS A 39 -0.49 -0.63 -19.18
C LYS A 39 -1.32 0.36 -18.38
N PRO A 40 -2.56 0.71 -18.79
CA PRO A 40 -3.43 1.65 -18.07
C PRO A 40 -3.68 1.22 -16.62
N VAL A 41 -3.47 2.16 -15.71
CA VAL A 41 -3.85 2.09 -14.30
C VAL A 41 -5.34 2.37 -14.35
N GLY A 42 -6.14 1.45 -13.82
CA GLY A 42 -7.57 1.68 -13.67
C GLY A 42 -7.81 2.75 -12.61
N GLN A 43 -8.77 2.51 -11.72
CA GLN A 43 -8.97 3.37 -10.57
C GLN A 43 -7.68 3.40 -9.70
N ALA A 44 -7.20 4.60 -9.38
CA ALA A 44 -6.10 4.84 -8.45
C ALA A 44 -6.63 5.57 -7.20
N ILE A 45 -6.15 5.16 -6.04
CA ILE A 45 -6.52 5.72 -4.74
C ILE A 45 -5.25 6.09 -4.01
N VAL A 46 -5.10 7.38 -3.75
CA VAL A 46 -4.08 7.92 -2.86
C VAL A 46 -4.52 7.71 -1.42
N LEU A 47 -3.67 7.05 -0.65
CA LEU A 47 -3.83 6.86 0.79
C LEU A 47 -2.97 7.88 1.53
N THR A 48 -3.62 8.62 2.43
CA THR A 48 -2.94 9.46 3.42
C THR A 48 -3.27 8.99 4.83
N ILE A 49 -2.44 9.36 5.80
CA ILE A 49 -2.73 9.18 7.23
C ILE A 49 -2.59 10.51 7.95
N SER A 50 -3.36 10.68 9.03
CA SER A 50 -3.33 11.89 9.85
C SER A 50 -2.93 11.56 11.29
N PRO A 51 -1.64 11.67 11.66
CA PRO A 51 -1.21 11.50 13.05
C PRO A 51 -1.77 12.59 13.95
N THR A 52 -2.03 13.78 13.39
CA THR A 52 -2.71 14.90 14.03
C THR A 52 -3.80 15.42 13.10
N GLU A 53 -4.84 16.07 13.63
CA GLU A 53 -6.00 16.54 12.85
C GLU A 53 -5.64 17.50 11.70
N GLN A 54 -4.49 18.17 11.81
CA GLN A 54 -4.05 19.20 10.88
C GLN A 54 -3.11 18.69 9.77
N GLN A 55 -2.64 17.44 9.84
CA GLN A 55 -1.63 16.91 8.92
C GLN A 55 -2.17 15.71 8.14
N ARG A 56 -2.08 15.75 6.80
CA ARG A 56 -2.30 14.59 5.92
C ARG A 56 -0.97 14.17 5.33
N LEU A 57 -0.45 13.04 5.79
CA LEU A 57 0.83 12.51 5.36
C LEU A 57 0.65 11.44 4.28
N PRO A 58 1.49 11.40 3.23
CA PRO A 58 1.50 10.30 2.27
C PRO A 58 1.65 8.95 2.96
N LEU A 59 0.83 7.97 2.61
CA LEU A 59 1.09 6.57 2.94
C LEU A 59 1.49 5.78 1.70
N GLY A 60 0.71 5.91 0.62
CA GLY A 60 0.97 5.21 -0.62
C GLY A 60 -0.16 5.37 -1.63
N ILE A 61 -0.02 4.71 -2.77
CA ILE A 61 -1.04 4.69 -3.82
C ILE A 61 -1.46 3.24 -4.06
N LEU A 62 -2.76 2.99 -4.08
CA LEU A 62 -3.34 1.73 -4.49
C LEU A 62 -3.92 1.88 -5.89
N ALA A 63 -3.69 0.91 -6.76
CA ALA A 63 -4.43 0.84 -8.01
C ALA A 63 -4.72 -0.57 -8.48
N GLN A 64 -5.80 -0.70 -9.24
CA GLN A 64 -6.14 -1.94 -9.93
C GLN A 64 -5.82 -1.81 -11.42
N THR A 65 -5.09 -2.78 -11.94
CA THR A 65 -4.78 -2.87 -13.37
C THR A 65 -5.87 -3.63 -14.13
N LYS A 66 -5.94 -3.46 -15.45
CA LYS A 66 -6.86 -4.21 -16.31
C LYS A 66 -6.66 -5.74 -16.26
N ASN A 67 -5.47 -6.20 -15.89
CA ASN A 67 -5.12 -7.63 -15.81
C ASN A 67 -5.42 -8.23 -14.43
N ASN A 68 -6.39 -7.67 -13.68
CA ASN A 68 -6.78 -8.15 -12.35
C ASN A 68 -5.60 -8.26 -11.38
N ARG A 69 -4.71 -7.26 -11.40
CA ARG A 69 -3.67 -7.09 -10.37
C ARG A 69 -3.96 -5.86 -9.55
N ILE A 70 -3.72 -5.96 -8.24
CA ILE A 70 -3.73 -4.82 -7.32
C ILE A 70 -2.29 -4.47 -7.01
N ILE A 71 -1.94 -3.19 -7.10
CA ILE A 71 -0.59 -2.72 -6.85
C ILE A 71 -0.64 -1.65 -5.76
N PHE A 72 0.29 -1.74 -4.82
CA PHE A 72 0.54 -0.74 -3.79
C PHE A 72 1.93 -0.14 -3.98
N TRP A 73 1.99 1.16 -4.23
CA TRP A 73 3.24 1.93 -4.25
C TRP A 73 3.34 2.71 -2.94
N PRO A 74 4.22 2.31 -1.99
CA PRO A 74 4.48 3.15 -0.84
C PRO A 74 5.20 4.42 -1.31
N ILE A 75 4.82 5.56 -0.75
CA ILE A 75 5.45 6.84 -1.09
C ILE A 75 6.64 7.01 -0.16
N LEU A 76 7.79 6.50 -0.61
CA LEU A 76 9.05 6.50 0.14
C LEU A 76 10.12 7.34 -0.56
N PRO A 77 10.99 8.04 0.22
CA PRO A 77 12.21 8.63 -0.30
C PRO A 77 13.14 7.53 -0.88
N ARG A 78 14.09 7.93 -1.73
CA ARG A 78 15.00 6.97 -2.39
C ARG A 78 15.99 6.32 -1.43
N ASP A 79 16.42 7.04 -0.38
CA ASP A 79 17.52 6.62 0.50
C ASP A 79 17.04 6.08 1.85
N ILE A 80 15.87 5.42 1.85
CA ILE A 80 15.29 4.86 3.07
C ILE A 80 15.75 3.44 3.34
N LYS A 81 16.01 3.15 4.61
CA LYS A 81 16.31 1.80 5.06
C LYS A 81 15.03 1.01 5.19
N ILE A 82 14.91 -0.04 4.38
CA ILE A 82 13.71 -0.88 4.31
C ILE A 82 14.08 -2.30 4.76
N ALA A 83 13.42 -2.75 5.83
CA ALA A 83 13.42 -4.16 6.19
C ALA A 83 12.26 -4.86 5.45
N CYS A 84 12.56 -5.87 4.65
CA CYS A 84 11.54 -6.71 4.04
C CYS A 84 11.70 -8.11 4.60
N ALA A 85 10.59 -8.76 4.96
CA ALA A 85 10.59 -10.11 5.53
C ALA A 85 11.58 -11.03 4.79
N ASP A 86 12.53 -11.56 5.56
CA ASP A 86 13.57 -12.51 5.16
C ASP A 86 14.55 -12.03 4.06
N GLU A 87 14.55 -10.74 3.68
CA GLU A 87 15.31 -10.25 2.53
C GLU A 87 15.89 -8.84 2.70
N LYS A 88 17.11 -8.64 2.18
CA LYS A 88 17.72 -7.31 2.06
C LYS A 88 17.30 -6.67 0.73
N ILE A 89 16.69 -5.50 0.80
CA ILE A 89 16.29 -4.70 -0.37
C ILE A 89 16.98 -3.34 -0.30
N ASP A 90 17.60 -2.91 -1.40
CA ASP A 90 18.21 -1.59 -1.46
C ASP A 90 17.19 -0.50 -1.85
N ILE A 91 16.40 -0.73 -2.91
CA ILE A 91 15.37 0.22 -3.36
C ILE A 91 14.04 -0.50 -3.57
N PHE A 92 13.07 -0.23 -2.71
CA PHE A 92 11.71 -0.77 -2.84
C PHE A 92 10.85 0.10 -3.75
N ASP A 93 10.15 -0.52 -4.71
CA ASP A 93 9.27 0.20 -5.61
C ASP A 93 7.79 -0.04 -5.29
N HIS A 94 7.33 -1.28 -5.31
CA HIS A 94 5.92 -1.60 -5.09
C HIS A 94 5.66 -3.07 -4.71
N ILE A 95 4.45 -3.32 -4.20
CA ILE A 95 3.89 -4.64 -3.92
C ILE A 95 2.76 -4.91 -4.90
N THR A 96 2.78 -6.04 -5.59
CA THR A 96 1.70 -6.50 -6.47
C THR A 96 1.01 -7.72 -5.87
N LEU A 97 -0.32 -7.73 -5.90
CA LEU A 97 -1.16 -8.90 -5.73
C LEU A 97 -1.76 -9.30 -7.08
N GLU A 98 -1.45 -10.50 -7.53
CA GLU A 98 -2.11 -11.13 -8.68
C GLU A 98 -3.39 -11.81 -8.22
N LEU A 99 -4.56 -11.24 -8.50
CA LEU A 99 -5.83 -11.78 -7.99
C LEU A 99 -6.13 -13.22 -8.45
N PRO A 100 -5.84 -13.64 -9.70
CA PRO A 100 -6.16 -15.01 -10.13
C PRO A 100 -5.32 -16.09 -9.43
N SER A 101 -4.05 -15.79 -9.14
CA SER A 101 -3.10 -16.74 -8.54
C SER A 101 -2.93 -16.54 -7.03
N GLU A 102 -3.48 -15.44 -6.51
CA GLU A 102 -3.30 -14.93 -5.14
C GLU A 102 -1.83 -14.74 -4.75
N LYS A 103 -0.95 -14.61 -5.75
CA LYS A 103 0.49 -14.42 -5.53
C LYS A 103 0.81 -12.97 -5.25
N ILE A 104 1.72 -12.78 -4.31
CA ILE A 104 2.24 -11.49 -3.91
C ILE A 104 3.67 -11.38 -4.40
N HIS A 105 3.96 -10.29 -5.09
CA HIS A 105 5.26 -9.97 -5.65
C HIS A 105 5.72 -8.63 -5.12
N VAL A 106 7.02 -8.51 -4.88
CA VAL A 106 7.67 -7.24 -4.58
C VAL A 106 8.61 -6.92 -5.72
N THR A 107 8.45 -5.73 -6.28
CA THR A 107 9.40 -5.19 -7.24
C THR A 107 10.34 -4.26 -6.50
N ALA A 108 11.63 -4.51 -6.68
CA ALA A 108 12.71 -3.77 -6.08
C ALA A 108 13.86 -3.60 -7.07
N TYR A 109 14.72 -2.63 -6.81
CA TYR A 109 15.91 -2.33 -7.58
C TYR A 109 17.14 -2.30 -6.67
N ASP A 110 18.29 -2.63 -7.24
CA ASP A 110 19.57 -2.38 -6.58
C ASP A 110 19.99 -0.90 -6.73
N THR A 111 21.11 -0.53 -6.12
CA THR A 111 21.66 0.83 -6.22
C THR A 111 22.10 1.22 -7.64
N SER A 112 22.30 0.25 -8.54
CA SER A 112 22.58 0.49 -9.96
C SER A 112 21.32 0.73 -10.80
N GLY A 113 20.14 0.54 -10.20
CA GLY A 113 18.84 0.67 -10.86
C GLY A 113 18.39 -0.58 -11.61
N GLN A 114 19.06 -1.72 -11.41
CA GLN A 114 18.66 -2.99 -12.01
C GLN A 114 17.59 -3.68 -11.16
N VAL A 115 16.65 -4.35 -11.82
CA VAL A 115 15.56 -5.06 -11.14
C VAL A 115 16.14 -6.23 -10.35
N ILE A 116 15.83 -6.28 -9.06
CA ILE A 116 16.13 -7.43 -8.21
C ILE A 116 15.03 -8.48 -8.47
N HIS A 117 15.35 -9.49 -9.28
CA HIS A 117 14.44 -10.60 -9.54
C HIS A 117 14.34 -11.52 -8.32
N LYS A 118 13.19 -11.46 -7.63
CA LYS A 118 12.90 -12.31 -6.49
C LYS A 118 12.48 -13.71 -6.94
N LYS A 119 13.13 -14.74 -6.41
CA LYS A 119 12.83 -16.15 -6.71
C LYS A 119 11.56 -16.67 -6.01
N ARG A 120 11.13 -16.02 -4.92
CA ARG A 120 9.99 -16.46 -4.10
C ARG A 120 8.83 -15.48 -4.24
N ALA A 121 7.65 -16.00 -4.56
CA ALA A 121 6.39 -15.28 -4.46
C ALA A 121 5.71 -15.69 -3.15
N TRP A 122 5.16 -14.72 -2.41
CA TRP A 122 4.30 -15.00 -1.26
C TRP A 122 2.86 -15.24 -1.76
N ARG A 123 1.97 -15.66 -0.86
CA ARG A 123 0.54 -15.84 -1.17
C ARG A 123 -0.31 -15.14 -0.12
N LEU A 124 -1.52 -14.74 -0.50
CA LEU A 124 -2.52 -14.29 0.47
C LEU A 124 -2.69 -15.34 1.58
N HIS A 125 -2.85 -14.88 2.82
CA HIS A 125 -3.21 -15.77 3.92
C HIS A 125 -4.69 -15.62 4.27
N GLN A 126 -5.42 -16.71 4.13
CA GLN A 126 -6.83 -16.79 4.52
C GLN A 126 -6.91 -17.17 5.99
N PHE A 127 -7.65 -16.39 6.78
CA PHE A 127 -7.91 -16.71 8.17
C PHE A 127 -9.13 -17.62 8.29
N ALA A 128 -9.10 -18.57 9.22
CA ALA A 128 -10.25 -19.45 9.46
C ALA A 128 -11.48 -18.62 9.91
N ASN A 129 -12.63 -18.87 9.27
CA ASN A 129 -13.91 -18.22 9.59
C ASN A 129 -13.89 -16.68 9.55
N CYS A 130 -12.95 -16.08 8.82
CA CYS A 130 -12.86 -14.64 8.67
C CYS A 130 -12.89 -14.28 7.18
N PRO A 131 -13.76 -13.35 6.76
CA PRO A 131 -13.88 -12.92 5.36
C PRO A 131 -12.75 -11.96 4.93
N LEU A 132 -11.57 -12.07 5.55
CA LEU A 132 -10.38 -11.29 5.27
C LEU A 132 -9.25 -12.22 4.84
N ALA A 133 -8.51 -11.80 3.84
CA ALA A 133 -7.27 -12.43 3.43
C ALA A 133 -6.12 -11.43 3.62
N LEU A 134 -5.11 -11.77 4.42
CA LEU A 134 -3.95 -10.89 4.57
C LEU A 134 -3.23 -10.80 3.23
N TRP A 135 -3.01 -9.55 2.81
CA TRP A 135 -2.07 -9.21 1.77
C TRP A 135 -0.67 -8.93 2.31
N PHE A 136 -0.47 -7.88 3.10
CA PHE A 136 0.83 -7.58 3.73
C PHE A 136 0.67 -6.64 4.93
N THR A 137 1.73 -6.53 5.72
CA THR A 137 1.87 -5.56 6.81
C THR A 137 2.95 -4.56 6.46
N LEU A 138 2.71 -3.28 6.75
CA LEU A 138 3.63 -2.17 6.56
C LEU A 138 3.79 -1.43 7.89
N LEU A 139 5.02 -1.30 8.35
CA LEU A 139 5.41 -0.39 9.42
C LEU A 139 6.13 0.80 8.78
N VAL A 140 5.76 2.02 9.16
CA VAL A 140 6.39 3.22 8.59
C VAL A 140 6.55 4.30 9.65
N ARG A 141 7.78 4.82 9.77
CA ARG A 141 8.11 5.88 10.72
C ARG A 141 7.46 7.19 10.31
N PHE A 142 6.85 7.91 11.27
CA PHE A 142 6.19 9.18 10.98
C PHE A 142 7.14 10.27 10.46
N SER A 143 8.40 10.25 10.91
CA SER A 143 9.42 11.18 10.42
C SER A 143 9.65 11.04 8.91
N ILE A 144 9.60 9.82 8.37
CA ILE A 144 9.74 9.59 6.92
C ILE A 144 8.54 10.15 6.17
N LEU A 145 7.33 9.88 6.64
CA LEU A 145 6.14 10.40 5.98
C LEU A 145 6.10 11.93 5.96
N ARG A 146 6.58 12.58 7.03
CA ARG A 146 6.75 14.05 7.08
C ARG A 146 7.81 14.56 6.11
N GLN A 147 8.96 13.88 6.02
CA GLN A 147 9.98 14.22 5.01
C GLN A 147 9.41 14.13 3.59
N GLN A 148 8.50 13.19 3.35
CA GLN A 148 7.89 12.96 2.03
C GLN A 148 6.86 13.99 1.63
N ASP A 149 6.03 14.43 2.57
CA ASP A 149 5.11 15.54 2.37
C ASP A 149 5.82 16.82 1.87
N MET A 150 7.10 16.97 2.25
CA MET A 150 7.95 18.09 1.84
C MET A 150 8.87 17.81 0.65
N ALA A 151 8.98 16.56 0.18
CA ALA A 151 9.95 16.18 -0.84
C ALA A 151 9.45 16.51 -2.24
N VAL A 152 10.15 17.42 -2.93
CA VAL A 152 10.01 17.67 -4.38
C VAL A 152 11.22 17.01 -5.06
N GLN A 153 11.00 15.96 -5.87
CA GLN A 153 12.12 15.29 -6.55
C GLN A 153 12.40 15.86 -7.93
N ARG A 154 13.69 16.06 -8.20
CA ARG A 154 14.28 16.65 -9.42
C ARG A 154 13.86 15.96 -10.72
N ARG A 155 13.85 16.77 -11.78
CA ARG A 155 13.53 16.50 -13.19
C ARG A 155 14.26 15.26 -13.74
N VAL A 156 13.51 14.32 -14.32
CA VAL A 156 14.06 13.24 -15.16
C VAL A 156 13.93 13.67 -16.63
N LYS A 157 14.96 13.47 -17.45
CA LYS A 157 14.93 13.81 -18.89
C LYS A 157 13.99 12.84 -19.61
N MET A 158 12.93 13.36 -20.23
CA MET A 158 11.96 12.59 -21.00
C MET A 158 12.15 12.84 -22.51
N PRO A 159 11.81 11.88 -23.39
CA PRO A 159 11.85 12.06 -24.84
C PRO A 159 10.91 13.18 -25.29
N THR A 160 11.30 13.92 -26.33
CA THR A 160 10.62 15.14 -26.82
C THR A 160 9.44 14.87 -27.75
N THR A 161 9.24 13.65 -28.24
CA THR A 161 8.43 13.39 -29.44
C THR A 161 6.97 12.96 -29.18
N ASP A 162 6.40 13.20 -27.98
CA ASP A 162 5.05 12.69 -27.63
C ASP A 162 4.38 13.46 -26.48
N GLU A 163 4.39 14.80 -26.54
CA GLU A 163 3.95 15.66 -25.44
C GLU A 163 2.43 15.68 -25.22
N GLU A 164 1.64 15.79 -26.29
CA GLU A 164 0.18 15.95 -26.23
C GLU A 164 -0.53 14.71 -25.69
N ARG A 165 -0.18 13.51 -26.20
CA ARG A 165 -0.75 12.24 -25.69
C ARG A 165 -0.47 12.08 -24.20
N ARG A 166 0.74 12.41 -23.76
CA ARG A 166 1.11 12.33 -22.33
C ARG A 166 0.32 13.30 -21.49
N ALA A 167 0.20 14.56 -21.90
CA ALA A 167 -0.63 15.57 -21.23
C ALA A 167 -2.06 15.05 -20.98
N ASN A 168 -2.66 14.43 -22.00
CA ASN A 168 -3.97 13.81 -21.90
C ASN A 168 -4.02 12.61 -20.93
N GLU A 169 -2.99 11.76 -20.92
CA GLU A 169 -2.88 10.62 -19.99
C GLU A 169 -2.74 11.07 -18.53
N ILE A 170 -1.98 12.15 -18.29
CA ILE A 170 -1.80 12.75 -16.96
C ILE A 170 -3.11 13.35 -16.48
N ASN A 171 -3.78 14.16 -17.32
CA ASN A 171 -5.06 14.78 -16.99
C ASN A 171 -6.12 13.71 -16.68
N CYS A 172 -6.16 12.64 -17.49
CA CYS A 172 -7.03 11.50 -17.25
C CYS A 172 -6.73 10.82 -15.91
N TYR A 173 -5.45 10.60 -15.57
CA TYR A 173 -5.08 10.03 -14.27
C TYR A 173 -5.50 10.91 -13.11
N ILE A 174 -5.20 12.22 -13.16
CA ILE A 174 -5.58 13.18 -12.12
C ILE A 174 -7.10 13.21 -11.93
N SER A 175 -7.87 13.24 -13.01
CA SER A 175 -9.35 13.25 -12.95
C SER A 175 -9.96 11.99 -12.32
N ASN A 176 -9.25 10.86 -12.37
CA ASN A 176 -9.74 9.57 -11.87
C ASN A 176 -9.15 9.20 -10.50
N LEU A 177 -8.30 10.07 -9.95
CA LEU A 177 -7.60 9.81 -8.71
C LEU A 177 -8.51 10.15 -7.53
N LYS A 178 -8.61 9.22 -6.58
CA LYS A 178 -9.38 9.41 -5.35
C LYS A 178 -8.45 9.54 -4.15
N PHE A 179 -8.84 10.36 -3.19
CA PHE A 179 -8.14 10.49 -1.92
C PHE A 179 -8.90 9.77 -0.83
N LEU A 180 -8.17 9.00 -0.05
CA LEU A 180 -8.67 8.43 1.17
C LEU A 180 -7.72 8.77 2.30
N ASN A 181 -8.20 9.58 3.23
CA ASN A 181 -7.54 9.74 4.52
C ASN A 181 -7.92 8.56 5.40
N VAL A 182 -6.92 7.74 5.70
CA VAL A 182 -7.06 6.54 6.52
C VAL A 182 -6.95 6.98 7.97
N SER A 183 -7.97 6.65 8.76
CA SER A 183 -7.99 6.97 10.18
C SER A 183 -6.83 6.28 10.89
N LEU A 184 -6.24 6.95 11.88
CA LEU A 184 -5.33 6.35 12.86
C LEU A 184 -5.98 6.44 14.24
N PRO A 185 -5.64 5.54 15.17
CA PRO A 185 -5.87 5.79 16.60
C PRO A 185 -5.26 7.14 17.02
N HIS A 186 -5.66 7.68 18.17
CA HIS A 186 -4.96 8.82 18.74
C HIS A 186 -3.50 8.42 19.01
N CYS A 187 -2.54 9.17 18.47
CA CYS A 187 -1.12 8.87 18.61
C CYS A 187 -0.47 9.99 19.44
N ASP A 188 -0.04 9.67 20.66
CA ASP A 188 0.75 10.59 21.48
C ASP A 188 2.18 10.74 20.94
N ILE A 189 2.90 11.77 21.43
CA ILE A 189 4.31 12.09 21.08
C ILE A 189 5.27 10.89 21.21
N GLN A 190 4.90 9.88 21.98
CA GLN A 190 5.71 8.67 22.21
C GLN A 190 5.69 7.68 21.03
N HIS A 191 4.73 7.78 20.10
CA HIS A 191 4.63 6.87 18.96
C HIS A 191 5.52 7.33 17.82
N ASP A 192 6.39 6.44 17.35
CA ASP A 192 7.40 6.71 16.32
C ASP A 192 6.94 6.28 14.91
N TYR A 193 5.97 5.38 14.82
CA TYR A 193 5.55 4.75 13.57
C TYR A 193 4.05 4.43 13.52
N ALA A 194 3.53 4.25 12.32
CA ALA A 194 2.23 3.64 12.06
C ALA A 194 2.40 2.19 11.62
N CYS A 195 1.52 1.31 12.10
CA CYS A 195 1.35 -0.04 11.59
C CYS A 195 0.09 -0.10 10.72
N CYS A 196 0.27 -0.50 9.47
CA CYS A 196 -0.77 -0.59 8.44
C CYS A 196 -0.84 -2.03 7.93
N VAL A 197 -1.98 -2.67 8.09
CA VAL A 197 -2.21 -4.05 7.64
C VAL A 197 -3.25 -4.04 6.54
N LEU A 198 -2.87 -4.54 5.36
CA LEU A 198 -3.74 -4.56 4.18
C LEU A 198 -4.30 -5.96 3.98
N TYR A 199 -5.62 -6.02 3.82
CA TYR A 199 -6.37 -7.23 3.55
C TYR A 199 -7.21 -7.08 2.28
N LEU A 200 -7.38 -8.19 1.57
CA LEU A 200 -8.49 -8.34 0.65
C LEU A 200 -9.71 -8.79 1.44
N ALA A 201 -10.81 -8.05 1.35
CA ALA A 201 -12.05 -8.35 2.06
C ALA A 201 -13.12 -8.90 1.12
N ALA A 202 -13.93 -9.83 1.61
CA ALA A 202 -15.14 -10.25 0.91
C ALA A 202 -16.09 -9.06 0.72
N GLU A 203 -16.96 -9.12 -0.29
CA GLU A 203 -17.88 -8.01 -0.59
C GLU A 203 -18.85 -7.69 0.54
N SER A 204 -19.24 -8.70 1.33
CA SER A 204 -20.14 -8.59 2.46
C SER A 204 -19.48 -8.11 3.76
N PHE A 205 -18.16 -7.94 3.78
CA PHE A 205 -17.45 -7.57 5.00
C PHE A 205 -17.76 -6.13 5.42
N THR A 206 -18.05 -5.95 6.71
CA THR A 206 -18.24 -4.63 7.32
C THR A 206 -17.17 -4.36 8.39
N LYS A 207 -16.92 -3.08 8.69
CA LYS A 207 -15.88 -2.67 9.65
C LYS A 207 -16.07 -3.30 11.04
N ASP A 208 -17.32 -3.46 11.46
CA ASP A 208 -17.69 -3.98 12.78
C ASP A 208 -17.38 -5.48 12.93
N GLN A 209 -17.11 -6.17 11.83
CA GLN A 209 -16.74 -7.59 11.80
C GLN A 209 -15.24 -7.80 11.91
N PHE A 210 -14.41 -6.75 12.05
CA PHE A 210 -12.96 -6.88 12.11
C PHE A 210 -12.50 -7.55 13.41
N PRO A 211 -11.92 -8.76 13.36
CA PRO A 211 -11.50 -9.46 14.58
C PRO A 211 -10.12 -8.96 15.04
N PRO A 212 -9.89 -8.66 16.33
CA PRO A 212 -8.57 -8.23 16.81
C PRO A 212 -7.44 -9.23 16.54
N SER A 213 -7.77 -10.52 16.43
CA SER A 213 -6.81 -11.63 16.24
C SER A 213 -6.17 -11.71 14.86
N VAL A 214 -6.64 -10.94 13.86
CA VAL A 214 -6.06 -11.01 12.50
C VAL A 214 -4.86 -10.09 12.31
N VAL A 215 -4.55 -9.22 13.29
CA VAL A 215 -3.38 -8.35 13.22
C VAL A 215 -2.12 -9.17 13.47
N PRO A 216 -1.22 -9.29 12.48
CA PRO A 216 -0.10 -10.19 12.61
C PRO A 216 1.09 -9.51 13.24
N THR A 217 1.21 -9.69 14.54
CA THR A 217 2.26 -9.07 15.35
C THR A 217 3.63 -9.76 15.15
N ASN A 218 3.65 -11.05 14.79
CA ASN A 218 4.85 -11.87 14.94
C ASN A 218 5.89 -11.72 13.81
N SER A 219 5.50 -11.49 12.55
CA SER A 219 6.48 -11.41 11.45
C SER A 219 7.39 -10.19 11.49
N LEU A 220 6.97 -9.15 12.20
CA LEU A 220 7.70 -7.88 12.27
C LEU A 220 8.06 -7.52 13.72
N ALA A 221 7.80 -8.42 14.68
CA ALA A 221 8.14 -8.19 16.09
C ALA A 221 9.64 -7.93 16.27
N SER A 222 10.49 -8.58 15.48
CA SER A 222 11.94 -8.34 15.48
C SER A 222 12.30 -6.90 15.09
N GLU A 223 11.47 -6.20 14.34
CA GLU A 223 11.73 -4.84 13.85
C GLU A 223 11.37 -3.77 14.88
N ILE A 224 10.80 -4.15 16.02
CA ILE A 224 10.21 -3.21 16.97
C ILE A 224 10.85 -3.42 18.34
N GLU A 225 11.47 -2.35 18.84
CA GLU A 225 12.03 -2.29 20.17
C GLU A 225 10.94 -1.95 21.19
N GLY A 226 10.89 -2.72 22.28
CA GLY A 226 9.90 -2.51 23.34
C GLY A 226 8.49 -2.92 22.93
N TRP A 227 8.34 -3.86 21.98
CA TRP A 227 7.05 -4.47 21.66
C TRP A 227 6.69 -5.50 22.75
N PRO A 228 5.65 -5.25 23.55
CA PRO A 228 5.25 -6.14 24.63
C PRO A 228 4.51 -7.38 24.09
N ASP A 229 4.82 -8.54 24.66
CA ASP A 229 4.17 -9.80 24.32
C ASP A 229 2.67 -9.78 24.64
N GLY A 230 1.84 -10.26 23.73
CA GLY A 230 0.40 -10.44 23.95
C GLY A 230 -0.45 -9.16 23.96
N ASN A 231 0.15 -7.99 23.71
CA ASN A 231 -0.62 -6.75 23.71
C ASN A 231 -1.56 -6.63 22.51
N GLN A 232 -2.81 -6.25 22.81
CA GLN A 232 -3.77 -5.76 21.84
C GLN A 232 -3.67 -4.24 21.83
N PHE A 233 -3.29 -3.67 20.69
CA PHE A 233 -3.33 -2.23 20.47
C PHE A 233 -4.63 -1.85 19.75
N HIS A 234 -5.04 -0.59 19.92
CA HIS A 234 -6.23 -0.08 19.25
C HIS A 234 -6.01 -0.07 17.74
N VAL A 235 -7.01 -0.55 17.00
CA VAL A 235 -6.99 -0.66 15.55
C VAL A 235 -8.17 0.12 14.98
N MET A 236 -7.88 0.99 14.02
CA MET A 236 -8.88 1.66 13.21
C MET A 236 -9.02 0.94 11.87
N VAL A 237 -10.25 0.78 11.40
CA VAL A 237 -10.53 0.05 10.15
C VAL A 237 -11.10 0.97 9.09
N SER A 238 -10.45 0.97 7.93
CA SER A 238 -10.89 1.67 6.73
C SER A 238 -11.22 0.66 5.64
N LEU A 239 -12.43 0.76 5.08
CA LEU A 239 -12.84 -0.03 3.92
C LEU A 239 -12.87 0.88 2.71
N LEU A 240 -12.33 0.38 1.60
CA LEU A 240 -12.32 1.10 0.34
C LEU A 240 -12.66 0.15 -0.81
N LYS A 241 -13.35 0.70 -1.82
CA LYS A 241 -13.67 -0.01 -3.05
C LYS A 241 -12.67 0.39 -4.13
N LEU A 242 -11.98 -0.62 -4.67
CA LEU A 242 -11.06 -0.50 -5.78
C LEU A 242 -11.56 -1.42 -6.89
N GLY A 243 -12.21 -0.84 -7.90
CA GLY A 243 -13.02 -1.60 -8.85
C GLY A 243 -14.08 -2.45 -8.15
N GLN A 244 -14.10 -3.74 -8.44
CA GLN A 244 -15.01 -4.71 -7.81
C GLN A 244 -14.49 -5.26 -6.48
N ARG A 245 -13.27 -4.90 -6.05
CA ARG A 245 -12.65 -5.45 -4.84
C ARG A 245 -12.84 -4.51 -3.65
N THR A 246 -13.09 -5.10 -2.48
CA THR A 246 -13.02 -4.39 -1.21
C THR A 246 -11.63 -4.58 -0.61
N ILE A 247 -10.92 -3.49 -0.35
CA ILE A 247 -9.69 -3.52 0.44
C ILE A 247 -10.05 -3.06 1.86
N CYS A 248 -9.60 -3.85 2.82
CA CYS A 248 -9.65 -3.49 4.23
C CYS A 248 -8.25 -3.09 4.67
N LEU A 249 -8.12 -1.86 5.16
CA LEU A 249 -6.90 -1.33 5.73
C LEU A 249 -7.12 -1.13 7.23
N ALA A 250 -6.41 -1.94 8.02
CA ALA A 250 -6.38 -1.84 9.46
C ALA A 250 -5.13 -1.08 9.88
N THR A 251 -5.30 -0.02 10.67
CA THR A 251 -4.22 0.86 11.07
C THR A 251 -4.13 0.98 12.58
N SER A 252 -2.90 1.16 13.07
CA SER A 252 -2.63 1.29 14.50
C SER A 252 -1.37 2.12 14.76
N CYS A 253 -1.26 2.60 16.00
CA CYS A 253 -0.05 3.19 16.57
C CYS A 253 0.37 2.29 17.75
N PRO A 254 1.00 1.12 17.52
CA PRO A 254 1.38 0.24 18.61
C PRO A 254 2.51 0.86 19.45
N PRO A 255 2.67 0.46 20.73
CA PRO A 255 3.77 0.92 21.56
C PRO A 255 5.13 0.44 21.03
N GLY A 256 6.20 1.04 21.56
CA GLY A 256 7.57 0.76 21.17
C GLY A 256 8.07 1.67 20.06
N ARG A 257 9.22 1.30 19.48
CA ARG A 257 9.92 2.10 18.45
C ARG A 257 10.41 1.18 17.35
N LEU A 258 10.38 1.66 16.10
CA LEU A 258 11.08 0.94 15.04
C LEU A 258 12.58 0.93 15.35
N ARG A 259 13.20 -0.24 15.26
CA ARG A 259 14.62 -0.42 15.60
C ARG A 259 15.51 0.51 14.77
N LEU A 260 16.62 0.93 15.38
CA LEU A 260 17.66 1.70 14.73
C LEU A 260 18.25 0.90 13.56
N GLY A 261 17.82 1.20 12.34
CA GLY A 261 18.19 0.44 11.15
C GLY A 261 17.07 0.26 10.13
N SER A 262 15.81 0.40 10.55
CA SER A 262 14.63 0.26 9.68
C SER A 262 13.76 1.52 9.80
N ASP A 263 13.57 2.27 8.72
CA ASP A 263 12.58 3.35 8.70
C ASP A 263 11.22 2.88 8.19
N VAL A 264 11.24 1.80 7.41
CA VAL A 264 10.07 1.09 6.89
C VAL A 264 10.30 -0.40 7.03
N SER A 265 9.28 -1.14 7.44
CA SER A 265 9.32 -2.60 7.48
C SER A 265 8.11 -3.20 6.78
N VAL A 266 8.32 -4.22 5.93
CA VAL A 266 7.25 -4.89 5.18
C VAL A 266 7.22 -6.38 5.51
N GLY A 267 6.07 -6.87 5.99
CA GLY A 267 5.83 -8.26 6.36
C GLY A 267 4.86 -8.95 5.41
N PHE A 268 5.12 -10.22 5.07
CA PHE A 268 4.27 -11.01 4.17
C PHE A 268 3.74 -12.30 4.81
N PRO A 269 2.62 -12.84 4.30
CA PRO A 269 1.98 -14.04 4.83
C PRO A 269 2.76 -15.32 4.44
N GLN A 270 3.92 -15.56 5.04
CA GLN A 270 4.58 -16.89 5.05
C GLN A 270 5.76 -16.99 6.05
N SER A 271 6.16 -15.89 6.69
CA SER A 271 7.08 -15.89 7.84
C SER A 271 6.40 -16.33 9.15
N TRP A 272 5.15 -16.82 9.09
CA TRP A 272 4.31 -17.00 10.27
C TRP A 272 4.24 -18.41 10.84
N GLY A 273 4.84 -19.41 10.21
CA GLY A 273 4.67 -20.81 10.65
C GLY A 273 3.22 -21.29 10.71
N LEU A 274 2.26 -20.51 10.18
CA LEU A 274 0.84 -20.83 10.19
C LEU A 274 0.58 -21.92 9.14
N LYS A 275 0.21 -23.11 9.61
CA LYS A 275 -0.21 -24.22 8.74
C LYS A 275 -1.37 -23.76 7.87
N THR A 276 -1.16 -23.69 6.57
CA THR A 276 -2.20 -23.40 5.59
C THR A 276 -3.25 -24.51 5.68
N ILE A 277 -4.47 -24.18 6.10
CA ILE A 277 -5.61 -25.08 5.96
C ILE A 277 -6.21 -24.79 4.58
N ASN A 278 -5.98 -25.70 3.64
CA ASN A 278 -6.58 -25.63 2.31
C ASN A 278 -8.09 -25.86 2.43
N HIS A 279 -8.90 -24.81 2.23
CA HIS A 279 -10.30 -24.97 1.88
C HIS A 279 -10.53 -24.53 0.44
N ASN A 280 -10.84 -25.51 -0.40
CA ASN A 280 -11.28 -25.33 -1.78
C ASN A 280 -12.57 -24.48 -1.79
N LEU A 281 -12.45 -23.19 -2.10
CA LEU A 281 -13.58 -22.38 -2.54
C LEU A 281 -13.81 -22.65 -4.04
N THR A 282 -14.40 -23.79 -4.37
CA THR A 282 -15.06 -23.99 -5.67
C THR A 282 -16.56 -23.89 -5.47
N ASN A 283 -17.14 -22.76 -5.89
CA ASN A 283 -18.55 -22.68 -6.24
C ASN A 283 -18.82 -23.62 -7.41
N ARG A 284 -19.19 -24.87 -7.13
CA ARG A 284 -19.86 -25.73 -8.12
C ARG A 284 -21.31 -25.27 -8.21
N SER A 285 -21.59 -24.42 -9.19
CA SER A 285 -22.93 -24.26 -9.75
C SER A 285 -23.44 -25.64 -10.16
N THR A 286 -24.43 -26.15 -9.43
CA THR A 286 -25.20 -27.32 -9.80
C THR A 286 -26.06 -26.97 -11.01
N ARG A 287 -25.61 -27.40 -12.19
CA ARG A 287 -26.45 -27.46 -13.38
C ARG A 287 -27.25 -28.76 -13.31
N THR A 288 -28.48 -28.68 -12.84
CA THR A 288 -29.47 -29.75 -12.97
C THR A 288 -29.82 -29.92 -14.45
N LYS A 289 -29.46 -31.06 -15.03
CA LYS A 289 -30.17 -31.60 -16.19
C LYS A 289 -31.48 -32.19 -15.67
N LYS A 290 -32.61 -31.73 -16.21
CA LYS A 290 -33.85 -32.50 -16.18
C LYS A 290 -33.89 -33.35 -17.45
N ASP A 291 -34.25 -34.60 -17.23
CA ASP A 291 -34.78 -35.52 -18.24
C ASP A 291 -36.07 -34.97 -18.86
#